data_AF-A0A847CSB3-F1
#
_entry.id   AF-A0A847CSB3-F1
#
_cell.length_a   1.000
_cell.length_b   1.000
_cell.length_c   1.000
_cell.angle_alpha   90.00
_cell.angle_beta   90.00
_cell.angle_gamma   90.00
#
_symmetry.space_group_name_H-M   'P 1'
#
loop_
_entity.id
_entity.type
_entity.pdbx_description
1 polymer ?
#
loop_
_entity_poly.entity_id
_entity_poly.type
_entity_poly.pdbx_seq_one_letter_code
_entity_poly.pdbx_strand_id
1 'polypeptide(L)'
;MNRKFSTILVFSLIIMIFLVSCSQKGSDSNAVDVVNLNEDSFLVVKDSEIFKTGNIVVLNSDEDFQIGSVYRVKIDETITKSMPPIANAIEVEGLGVHSPTKISFEHAGMLEDFLPDKTHLIDVRTAEEFSSGHVPGAINIPLDSIESDFVDSYEKDDIFILYCRSGNRSGQAAKILSENGYNLVFDAGGIGSYNGDLE
;
A
#
# COMPACT_ATOMS: atom_id res chain seq x y z
N MET A 1 -23.96 12.11 73.09
CA MET A 1 -22.97 11.91 72.01
C MET A 1 -23.61 12.36 70.72
N ASN A 2 -23.43 13.63 70.33
CA ASN A 2 -22.42 14.12 69.37
C ASN A 2 -22.63 13.55 67.96
N ARG A 3 -22.79 14.28 66.85
CA ARG A 3 -23.00 15.70 66.43
C ARG A 3 -23.52 15.57 64.97
N LYS A 4 -24.66 16.11 64.54
CA LYS A 4 -24.96 17.48 64.05
C LYS A 4 -24.42 17.86 62.63
N PHE A 5 -25.37 18.29 61.78
CA PHE A 5 -25.30 19.13 60.53
C PHE A 5 -24.70 18.48 59.26
N SER A 6 -25.48 18.25 58.19
CA SER A 6 -25.97 19.20 57.15
C SER A 6 -24.85 19.92 56.40
N THR A 7 -24.75 19.73 55.07
CA THR A 7 -24.52 20.76 54.04
C THR A 7 -24.59 20.15 52.63
N ILE A 8 -25.38 20.79 51.78
CA ILE A 8 -25.55 20.59 50.33
C ILE A 8 -24.29 21.07 49.60
N LEU A 9 -23.82 20.34 48.58
CA LEU A 9 -22.99 20.94 47.53
C LEU A 9 -23.35 20.35 46.15
N VAL A 10 -24.11 21.14 45.40
CA VAL A 10 -24.21 21.14 43.93
C VAL A 10 -22.79 21.33 43.36
N PHE A 11 -22.39 20.69 42.26
CA PHE A 11 -21.65 21.37 41.17
C PHE A 11 -21.30 20.42 40.01
N SER A 12 -21.70 20.88 38.82
CA SER A 12 -21.02 20.76 37.54
C SER A 12 -21.16 19.48 36.72
N LEU A 13 -22.18 19.53 35.85
CA LEU A 13 -22.20 19.00 34.50
C LEU A 13 -20.89 19.35 33.76
N ILE A 14 -19.94 18.41 33.67
CA ILE A 14 -18.79 18.56 32.76
C ILE A 14 -19.27 18.11 31.39
N ILE A 15 -19.78 19.09 30.63
CA ILE A 15 -19.87 19.01 29.18
C ILE A 15 -18.42 18.94 28.69
N MET A 16 -17.97 17.75 28.32
CA MET A 16 -16.71 17.56 27.61
C MET A 16 -16.95 18.08 26.18
N ILE A 17 -16.79 19.39 26.02
CA ILE A 17 -16.74 20.06 24.73
C ILE A 17 -15.52 19.48 24.02
N PHE A 18 -15.73 18.59 23.06
CA PHE A 18 -14.75 18.30 22.02
C PHE A 18 -14.58 19.58 21.21
N LEU A 19 -13.68 20.45 21.67
CA LEU A 19 -13.05 21.45 20.84
C LEU A 19 -12.19 20.67 19.84
N VAL A 20 -12.80 20.31 18.71
CA VAL A 20 -12.06 20.15 17.46
C VAL A 20 -11.48 21.53 17.16
N SER A 21 -10.34 21.84 17.76
CA SER A 21 -9.47 22.86 17.23
C SER A 21 -9.07 22.35 15.86
N CYS A 22 -9.68 22.96 14.85
CA CYS A 22 -9.21 22.93 13.47
C CYS A 22 -7.79 23.50 13.49
N SER A 23 -6.82 22.62 13.74
CA SER A 23 -5.40 22.96 13.80
C SER A 23 -4.87 22.99 12.39
N GLN A 24 -4.78 24.22 11.89
CA GLN A 24 -4.02 24.74 10.76
C GLN A 24 -3.54 23.73 9.70
N LYS A 25 -4.17 23.81 8.52
CA LYS A 25 -3.56 23.44 7.23
C LYS A 25 -2.27 24.26 7.04
N GLY A 26 -1.17 23.78 7.60
CA GLY A 26 0.17 24.05 7.11
C GLY A 26 0.37 23.24 5.83
N SER A 27 1.07 23.82 4.86
CA SER A 27 1.57 23.08 3.70
C SER A 27 2.57 22.03 4.20
N ASP A 28 2.13 20.79 4.41
CA ASP A 28 3.00 19.65 4.76
C ASP A 28 3.85 19.24 3.56
N SER A 29 4.90 20.01 3.26
CA SER A 29 5.82 19.75 2.15
C SER A 29 6.50 18.37 2.22
N ASN A 30 6.58 17.79 3.42
CA ASN A 30 7.35 16.57 3.69
C ASN A 30 6.47 15.36 4.07
N ALA A 31 5.16 15.43 3.86
CA ALA A 31 4.27 14.28 4.06
C ALA A 31 4.16 13.45 2.77
N VAL A 32 4.20 12.13 2.90
CA VAL A 32 4.05 11.17 1.81
C VAL A 32 3.04 10.09 2.20
N ASP A 33 2.18 9.71 1.26
CA ASP A 33 1.28 8.57 1.46
C ASP A 33 1.97 7.31 0.92
N VAL A 34 2.10 6.29 1.77
CA VAL A 34 2.86 5.07 1.51
C VAL A 34 2.07 3.81 1.88
N VAL A 35 2.38 2.70 1.24
CA VAL A 35 1.90 1.35 1.57
C VAL A 35 3.03 0.57 2.18
N ASN A 36 2.79 -0.06 3.33
CA ASN A 36 3.79 -0.93 3.93
C ASN A 36 3.91 -2.25 3.15
N LEU A 37 5.13 -2.58 2.71
CA LEU A 37 5.44 -3.82 1.99
C LEU A 37 5.93 -4.93 2.94
N ASN A 38 6.61 -4.56 4.04
CA ASN A 38 7.21 -5.53 4.98
C ASN A 38 7.47 -4.88 6.36
N GLU A 39 8.63 -5.08 6.97
CA GLU A 39 8.96 -4.50 8.29
C GLU A 39 9.28 -2.99 8.20
N ASP A 40 10.03 -2.57 7.20
CA ASP A 40 10.60 -1.21 7.11
C ASP A 40 10.51 -0.58 5.72
N SER A 41 10.02 -1.31 4.73
CA SER A 41 10.03 -0.91 3.33
C SER A 41 8.63 -0.56 2.84
N PHE A 42 8.54 0.56 2.12
CA PHE A 42 7.27 1.17 1.78
C PHE A 42 7.23 1.59 0.32
N LEU A 43 6.08 1.34 -0.34
CA LEU A 43 5.80 1.86 -1.67
C LEU A 43 5.10 3.21 -1.56
N VAL A 44 5.63 4.22 -2.23
CA VAL A 44 5.00 5.53 -2.33
C VAL A 44 3.81 5.45 -3.29
N VAL A 45 2.62 5.77 -2.78
CA VAL A 45 1.37 5.70 -3.56
C VAL A 45 0.80 7.08 -3.93
N LYS A 46 1.43 8.14 -3.44
CA LYS A 46 1.10 9.51 -3.79
C LYS A 46 2.33 10.39 -3.83
N ASP A 47 2.42 11.18 -4.90
CA ASP A 47 3.49 12.15 -5.07
C ASP A 47 3.57 13.13 -3.89
N SER A 48 4.81 13.40 -3.50
CA SER A 48 5.20 14.49 -2.60
C SER A 48 6.27 15.36 -3.29
N GLU A 49 6.76 16.37 -2.57
CA GLU A 49 7.91 17.16 -3.04
C GLU A 49 9.19 16.32 -3.10
N ILE A 50 9.28 15.29 -2.27
CA ILE A 50 10.48 14.49 -2.04
C ILE A 50 10.45 13.20 -2.86
N PHE A 51 9.36 12.44 -2.76
CA PHE A 51 9.20 11.14 -3.40
C PHE A 51 8.09 11.16 -4.44
N LYS A 52 8.28 10.37 -5.49
CA LYS A 52 7.27 10.14 -6.53
C LYS A 52 6.59 8.80 -6.33
N THR A 53 5.33 8.73 -6.75
CA THR A 53 4.56 7.50 -6.79
C THR A 53 5.35 6.41 -7.49
N GLY A 54 5.42 5.22 -6.89
CA GLY A 54 6.23 4.11 -7.37
C GLY A 54 7.63 4.01 -6.78
N ASN A 55 8.12 5.05 -6.09
CA ASN A 55 9.37 4.94 -5.33
C ASN A 55 9.19 3.98 -4.16
N ILE A 56 10.24 3.21 -3.87
CA ILE A 56 10.37 2.44 -2.63
C ILE A 56 11.24 3.23 -1.66
N VAL A 57 10.81 3.36 -0.42
CA VAL A 57 11.53 4.05 0.65
C VAL A 57 11.62 3.14 1.86
N VAL A 58 12.77 3.15 2.54
CA VAL A 58 12.94 2.50 3.84
C VAL A 58 12.74 3.54 4.93
N LEU A 59 11.84 3.28 5.87
CA LEU A 59 11.51 4.22 6.95
C LEU A 59 11.98 3.66 8.29
N ASN A 60 12.78 4.43 9.01
CA ASN A 60 13.03 4.18 10.42
C ASN A 60 11.89 4.78 11.24
N SER A 61 11.24 3.95 12.06
CA SER A 61 10.15 4.34 12.94
C SER A 61 10.10 3.40 14.15
N ASP A 62 9.59 3.89 15.27
CA ASP A 62 9.27 3.07 16.45
C ASP A 62 7.82 2.54 16.41
N GLU A 63 7.06 2.85 15.35
CA GLU A 63 5.68 2.42 15.14
C GLU A 63 5.59 1.02 14.54
N ASP A 64 4.56 0.25 14.92
CA ASP A 64 4.25 -1.05 14.33
C ASP A 64 3.40 -0.86 13.05
N PHE A 65 3.94 -1.26 11.90
CA PHE A 65 3.24 -1.16 10.62
C PHE A 65 2.60 -2.49 10.22
N GLN A 66 1.36 -2.45 9.77
CA GLN A 66 0.66 -3.58 9.20
C GLN A 66 0.92 -3.65 7.69
N ILE A 67 1.36 -4.81 7.19
CA ILE A 67 1.58 -5.05 5.76
C ILE A 67 0.28 -4.78 4.99
N GLY A 68 0.38 -4.07 3.86
CA GLY A 68 -0.77 -3.68 3.05
C GLY A 68 -1.60 -2.53 3.62
N SER A 69 -1.26 -1.98 4.78
CA SER A 69 -1.90 -0.75 5.28
C SER A 69 -1.27 0.49 4.66
N VAL A 70 -2.10 1.50 4.43
CA VAL A 70 -1.70 2.82 3.92
C VAL A 70 -1.46 3.75 5.09
N TYR A 71 -0.34 4.46 5.04
CA TYR A 71 0.05 5.46 6.03
C TYR A 71 0.36 6.78 5.34
N ARG A 72 -0.02 7.89 5.97
CA ARG A 72 0.60 9.18 5.71
C ARG A 72 1.76 9.32 6.69
N VAL A 73 2.96 9.49 6.14
CA VAL A 73 4.17 9.63 6.94
C VAL A 73 4.78 11.00 6.67
N LYS A 74 5.02 11.75 7.74
CA LYS A 74 5.84 12.96 7.70
C LYS A 74 7.29 12.57 7.90
N ILE A 75 8.14 12.95 6.95
CA ILE A 75 9.54 12.52 6.90
C ILE A 75 10.45 13.68 7.32
N ASP A 76 11.55 13.35 8.00
CA ASP A 76 12.60 14.31 8.31
C ASP A 76 13.36 14.79 7.07
N GLU A 77 14.11 15.88 7.21
CA GLU A 77 14.89 16.41 6.08
C GLU A 77 16.14 15.56 5.77
N THR A 78 16.41 14.52 6.57
CA THR A 78 17.63 13.71 6.50
C THR A 78 17.39 12.44 5.70
N ILE A 79 17.40 12.57 4.37
CA ILE A 79 17.21 11.43 3.46
C ILE A 79 18.55 10.96 2.94
N THR A 80 18.84 9.67 3.07
CA THR A 80 20.04 9.08 2.50
C THR A 80 19.92 9.00 0.97
N LYS A 81 21.04 9.18 0.27
CA LYS A 81 21.10 9.03 -1.19
C LYS A 81 21.30 7.57 -1.63
N SER A 82 20.90 6.61 -0.79
CA SER A 82 20.92 5.19 -1.14
C SER A 82 19.76 4.84 -2.08
N MET A 83 19.81 3.64 -2.63
CA MET A 83 18.72 3.07 -3.43
C MET A 83 18.36 1.70 -2.81
N PRO A 84 17.19 1.57 -2.13
CA PRO A 84 16.21 2.63 -1.86
C PRO A 84 16.74 3.70 -0.88
N PRO A 85 16.18 4.93 -0.93
CA PRO A 85 16.44 5.97 0.06
C PRO A 85 15.94 5.54 1.44
N ILE A 86 16.68 5.92 2.48
CA ILE A 86 16.32 5.72 3.88
C ILE A 86 15.96 7.07 4.47
N ALA A 87 14.86 7.13 5.23
CA ALA A 87 14.44 8.34 5.91
C ALA A 87 13.82 8.02 7.28
N ASN A 88 13.70 9.03 8.16
CA ASN A 88 13.08 8.83 9.47
C ASN A 88 11.65 9.35 9.47
N ALA A 89 10.73 8.53 9.99
CA ALA A 89 9.35 8.94 10.22
C ALA A 89 9.27 9.84 11.46
N ILE A 90 8.69 11.03 11.31
CA ILE A 90 8.43 11.97 12.41
C ILE A 90 7.00 11.78 12.93
N GLU A 91 6.04 11.66 12.02
CA GLU A 91 4.62 11.48 12.33
C GLU A 91 4.03 10.44 11.39
N VAL A 92 3.21 9.54 11.92
CA VAL A 92 2.55 8.47 11.17
C VAL A 92 1.04 8.55 11.42
N GLU A 93 0.27 8.65 10.35
CA GLU A 93 -1.19 8.60 10.36
C GLU A 93 -1.67 7.40 9.52
N GLY A 94 -2.37 6.45 10.14
CA GLY A 94 -2.97 5.32 9.43
C GLY A 94 -4.18 5.75 8.62
N LEU A 95 -4.17 5.46 7.31
CA LEU A 95 -5.24 5.82 6.37
C LEU A 95 -6.18 4.65 6.03
N GLY A 96 -5.85 3.43 6.45
CA GLY A 96 -6.67 2.23 6.29
C GLY A 96 -5.95 1.10 5.53
N VAL A 97 -6.73 0.13 5.05
CA VAL A 97 -6.23 -1.01 4.28
C VAL A 97 -6.23 -0.67 2.79
N HIS A 98 -5.15 -1.00 2.11
CA HIS A 98 -4.95 -0.73 0.70
C HIS A 98 -5.65 -1.77 -0.19
N SER A 99 -6.45 -1.34 -1.17
CA SER A 99 -6.86 -2.19 -2.32
C SER A 99 -7.75 -1.46 -3.35
N PRO A 100 -7.58 -1.71 -4.67
CA PRO A 100 -6.35 -2.07 -5.39
C PRO A 100 -5.70 -0.83 -6.00
N THR A 101 -4.36 -0.74 -5.94
CA THR A 101 -3.61 0.41 -6.51
C THR A 101 -3.08 0.12 -7.88
N LYS A 102 -3.18 1.15 -8.72
CA LYS A 102 -2.59 1.15 -10.04
C LYS A 102 -1.11 1.47 -9.96
N ILE A 103 -0.31 0.68 -10.66
CA ILE A 103 1.13 0.87 -10.80
C ILE A 103 1.50 0.83 -12.28
N SER A 104 2.64 1.41 -12.67
CA SER A 104 3.17 1.23 -14.02
C SER A 104 4.03 -0.04 -14.07
N PHE A 105 4.27 -0.59 -15.27
CA PHE A 105 5.22 -1.69 -15.45
C PHE A 105 6.65 -1.33 -15.00
N GLU A 106 7.04 -0.05 -15.13
CA GLU A 106 8.34 0.42 -14.65
C GLU A 106 8.47 0.27 -13.13
N HIS A 107 7.47 0.75 -12.37
CA HIS A 107 7.47 0.63 -10.92
C HIS A 107 7.22 -0.81 -10.45
N ALA A 108 6.50 -1.61 -11.23
CA ALA A 108 6.37 -3.04 -11.00
C ALA A 108 7.73 -3.75 -11.04
N GLY A 109 8.56 -3.46 -12.06
CA GLY A 109 9.92 -4.00 -12.14
C GLY A 109 10.79 -3.60 -10.94
N MET A 110 10.61 -2.37 -10.42
CA MET A 110 11.32 -1.95 -9.20
C MET A 110 10.92 -2.77 -7.95
N LEU A 111 9.65 -3.17 -7.83
CA LEU A 111 9.20 -4.05 -6.74
C LEU A 111 9.80 -5.44 -6.88
N GLU A 112 9.83 -5.98 -8.09
CA GLU A 112 10.43 -7.28 -8.41
C GLU A 112 11.93 -7.29 -8.11
N ASP A 113 12.66 -6.25 -8.52
CA ASP A 113 14.09 -6.10 -8.23
C ASP A 113 14.38 -5.99 -6.71
N PHE A 114 13.47 -5.36 -5.96
CA PHE A 114 13.66 -5.12 -4.53
C PHE A 114 13.25 -6.33 -3.66
N LEU A 115 12.17 -7.02 -4.01
CA LEU A 115 11.62 -8.17 -3.29
C LEU A 115 11.35 -9.35 -4.23
N PRO A 116 12.39 -9.92 -4.88
CA PRO A 116 12.21 -10.92 -5.92
C PRO A 116 11.56 -12.21 -5.42
N ASP A 117 11.87 -12.63 -4.19
CA ASP A 117 11.34 -13.88 -3.62
C ASP A 117 9.86 -13.80 -3.20
N LYS A 118 9.30 -12.58 -3.12
CA LYS A 118 7.91 -12.33 -2.72
C LYS A 118 7.05 -11.74 -3.83
N THR A 119 7.65 -11.36 -4.95
CA THR A 119 6.95 -10.63 -6.02
C THR A 119 6.58 -11.57 -7.15
N HIS A 120 5.30 -11.59 -7.51
CA HIS A 120 4.77 -12.40 -8.59
C HIS A 120 4.10 -11.51 -9.63
N LEU A 121 4.65 -11.52 -10.84
CA LEU A 121 4.03 -10.88 -12.00
C LEU A 121 3.03 -11.84 -12.63
N ILE A 122 1.75 -11.46 -12.66
CA ILE A 122 0.65 -12.34 -13.06
C ILE A 122 -0.06 -11.79 -14.30
N ASP A 123 -0.05 -12.58 -15.36
CA ASP A 123 -0.86 -12.34 -16.54
C ASP A 123 -2.23 -12.99 -16.38
N VAL A 124 -3.27 -12.17 -16.23
CA VAL A 124 -4.65 -12.67 -16.05
C VAL A 124 -5.42 -12.86 -17.36
N ARG A 125 -4.71 -12.85 -18.50
CA ARG A 125 -5.26 -13.19 -19.81
C ARG A 125 -5.43 -14.71 -19.98
N THR A 126 -6.04 -15.12 -21.09
CA THR A 126 -6.15 -16.55 -21.40
C THR A 126 -4.79 -17.16 -21.73
N ALA A 127 -4.67 -18.48 -21.62
CA ALA A 127 -3.45 -19.21 -21.97
C ALA A 127 -3.04 -18.98 -23.43
N GLU A 128 -3.99 -18.84 -24.35
CA GLU A 128 -3.71 -18.54 -25.75
C GLU A 128 -3.10 -17.14 -25.91
N GLU A 129 -3.67 -16.13 -25.25
CA GLU A 129 -3.13 -14.76 -25.26
C GLU A 129 -1.71 -14.71 -24.67
N PHE A 130 -1.49 -15.42 -23.57
CA PHE A 130 -0.18 -15.55 -22.93
C PHE A 130 0.85 -16.20 -23.87
N SER A 131 0.50 -17.36 -24.46
CA SER A 131 1.37 -18.09 -25.39
C SER A 131 1.71 -17.33 -26.67
N SER A 132 0.93 -16.30 -27.00
CA SER A 132 1.16 -15.45 -28.18
C SER A 132 2.16 -14.31 -27.93
N GLY A 133 2.58 -14.12 -26.68
CA GLY A 133 3.44 -13.03 -26.25
C GLY A 133 3.03 -12.52 -24.86
N HIS A 134 3.95 -12.56 -23.90
CA HIS A 134 3.72 -12.14 -22.52
C HIS A 134 4.92 -11.38 -21.94
N VAL A 135 4.72 -10.71 -20.81
CA VAL A 135 5.82 -10.01 -20.14
C VAL A 135 6.79 -11.07 -19.57
N PRO A 136 8.11 -10.92 -19.77
CA PRO A 136 9.10 -11.84 -19.24
C PRO A 136 8.90 -12.16 -17.76
N GLY A 137 9.03 -13.43 -17.39
CA GLY A 137 8.86 -13.89 -16.00
C GLY A 137 7.42 -13.92 -15.49
N ALA A 138 6.43 -13.48 -16.27
CA ALA A 138 5.05 -13.51 -15.85
C ALA A 138 4.50 -14.96 -15.74
N ILE A 139 3.70 -15.20 -14.71
CA ILE A 139 2.95 -16.44 -14.51
C ILE A 139 1.55 -16.23 -15.09
N ASN A 140 1.07 -17.15 -15.94
CA ASN A 140 -0.30 -17.08 -16.42
C ASN A 140 -1.28 -17.66 -15.40
N ILE A 141 -2.15 -16.81 -14.85
CA ILE A 141 -3.30 -17.24 -14.05
C ILE A 141 -4.52 -16.50 -14.57
N PRO A 142 -5.28 -17.10 -15.51
CA PRO A 142 -6.44 -16.46 -16.11
C PRO A 142 -7.45 -15.94 -15.08
N LEU A 143 -8.09 -14.81 -15.37
CA LEU A 143 -9.11 -14.22 -14.48
C LEU A 143 -10.20 -15.24 -14.06
N ASP A 144 -10.61 -16.13 -14.97
CA ASP A 144 -11.68 -17.09 -14.73
C ASP A 144 -11.30 -18.18 -13.71
N SER A 145 -10.00 -18.42 -13.47
CA SER A 145 -9.49 -19.40 -12.50
C SER A 145 -8.71 -18.76 -11.35
N ILE A 146 -8.62 -17.42 -11.30
CA ILE A 146 -7.79 -16.69 -10.31
C ILE A 146 -8.12 -17.06 -8.86
N GLU A 147 -9.40 -17.26 -8.54
CA GLU A 147 -9.82 -17.57 -7.17
C GLU A 147 -9.41 -18.99 -6.77
N SER A 148 -9.51 -19.97 -7.66
CA SER A 148 -9.12 -21.35 -7.36
C SER A 148 -7.61 -21.55 -7.35
N ASP A 149 -6.90 -20.89 -8.27
CA ASP A 149 -5.49 -21.16 -8.51
C ASP A 149 -4.58 -20.49 -7.47
N PHE A 150 -5.05 -19.39 -6.86
CA PHE A 150 -4.34 -18.71 -5.79
C PHE A 150 -4.50 -19.38 -4.42
N VAL A 151 -5.62 -20.05 -4.16
CA VAL A 151 -5.88 -20.68 -2.86
C VAL A 151 -4.80 -21.72 -2.57
N ASP A 152 -4.18 -21.64 -1.38
CA ASP A 152 -3.11 -22.50 -0.87
C ASP A 152 -1.78 -22.48 -1.66
N SER A 153 -1.69 -21.73 -2.76
CA SER A 153 -0.47 -21.63 -3.59
C SER A 153 0.47 -20.49 -3.17
N TYR A 154 -0.06 -19.45 -2.53
CA TYR A 154 0.68 -18.23 -2.20
C TYR A 154 0.37 -17.70 -0.80
N GLU A 155 1.33 -16.98 -0.21
CA GLU A 155 1.16 -16.33 1.08
C GLU A 155 0.33 -15.05 0.96
N LYS A 156 -0.38 -14.66 2.03
CA LYS A 156 -1.23 -13.45 2.02
C LYS A 156 -0.43 -12.14 1.92
N ASP A 157 0.84 -12.19 2.27
CA ASP A 157 1.77 -11.06 2.26
C ASP A 157 2.71 -11.05 1.05
N ASP A 158 2.50 -11.97 0.09
CA ASP A 158 3.17 -11.91 -1.21
C ASP A 158 2.67 -10.70 -2.01
N ILE A 159 3.54 -10.19 -2.88
CA ILE A 159 3.27 -9.04 -3.75
C ILE A 159 2.79 -9.55 -5.11
N PHE A 160 1.56 -9.23 -5.47
CA PHE A 160 0.98 -9.61 -6.75
C PHE A 160 0.84 -8.42 -7.67
N ILE A 161 1.50 -8.49 -8.82
CA ILE A 161 1.44 -7.47 -9.86
C ILE A 161 0.62 -8.05 -11.01
N LEU A 162 -0.60 -7.57 -11.18
CA LEU A 162 -1.55 -8.12 -12.14
C LEU A 162 -1.58 -7.25 -13.39
N TYR A 163 -1.54 -7.87 -14.56
CA TYR A 163 -1.81 -7.18 -15.82
C TYR A 163 -2.70 -8.02 -16.72
N CYS A 164 -3.30 -7.36 -17.71
CA CYS A 164 -4.05 -8.06 -18.74
C CYS A 164 -3.90 -7.37 -20.10
N ARG A 165 -4.86 -7.54 -21.01
CA ARG A 165 -4.82 -6.87 -22.31
C ARG A 165 -4.96 -5.34 -22.22
N SER A 166 -5.89 -4.84 -21.40
CA SER A 166 -6.29 -3.42 -21.39
C SER A 166 -6.51 -2.82 -20.00
N GLY A 167 -6.20 -3.55 -18.92
CA GLY A 167 -6.44 -3.16 -17.53
C GLY A 167 -7.78 -3.59 -16.92
N ASN A 168 -8.77 -4.02 -17.73
CA ASN A 168 -10.10 -4.35 -17.19
C ASN A 168 -10.13 -5.67 -16.40
N ARG A 169 -9.42 -6.71 -16.88
CA ARG A 169 -9.38 -8.01 -16.20
C ARG A 169 -8.46 -7.99 -14.98
N SER A 170 -7.33 -7.29 -15.08
CA SER A 170 -6.40 -7.12 -13.97
C SER A 170 -7.02 -6.34 -12.81
N GLY A 171 -7.80 -5.28 -13.08
CA GLY A 171 -8.56 -4.60 -12.04
C GLY A 171 -9.60 -5.49 -11.34
N GLN A 172 -10.26 -6.39 -12.08
CA GLN A 172 -11.20 -7.37 -11.50
C GLN A 172 -10.47 -8.40 -10.65
N ALA A 173 -9.39 -8.98 -11.17
CA ALA A 173 -8.54 -9.91 -10.42
C ALA A 173 -8.00 -9.24 -9.14
N ALA A 174 -7.57 -7.98 -9.23
CA ALA A 174 -7.02 -7.26 -8.09
C ALA A 174 -8.04 -7.11 -6.95
N LYS A 175 -9.29 -6.79 -7.32
CA LYS A 175 -10.42 -6.75 -6.38
C LYS A 175 -10.70 -8.12 -5.76
N ILE A 176 -10.77 -9.17 -6.57
CA ILE A 176 -11.02 -10.55 -6.10
C ILE A 176 -9.95 -10.98 -5.09
N LEU A 177 -8.66 -10.80 -5.41
CA LEU A 177 -7.57 -11.19 -4.52
C LEU A 177 -7.58 -10.39 -3.21
N SER A 178 -7.82 -9.08 -3.30
CA SER A 178 -7.89 -8.25 -2.09
C SER A 178 -9.08 -8.64 -1.19
N GLU A 179 -10.24 -8.93 -1.78
CA GLU A 179 -11.42 -9.43 -1.04
C GLU A 179 -11.15 -10.80 -0.39
N ASN A 180 -10.23 -11.58 -0.95
CA ASN A 180 -9.72 -12.85 -0.41
C ASN A 180 -8.52 -12.68 0.54
N GLY A 181 -8.21 -11.45 0.97
CA GLY A 181 -7.23 -11.16 2.03
C GLY A 181 -5.77 -11.17 1.58
N TYR A 182 -5.48 -11.08 0.28
CA TYR A 182 -4.13 -10.80 -0.20
C TYR A 182 -3.83 -9.31 0.02
N ASN A 183 -2.78 -9.01 0.78
CA ASN A 183 -2.53 -7.67 1.34
C ASN A 183 -1.85 -6.72 0.34
N LEU A 184 -1.10 -7.26 -0.62
CA LEU A 184 -0.29 -6.48 -1.56
C LEU A 184 -0.64 -6.82 -3.02
N VAL A 185 -1.72 -6.20 -3.51
CA VAL A 185 -2.22 -6.42 -4.87
C VAL A 185 -2.18 -5.13 -5.69
N PHE A 186 -1.46 -5.18 -6.81
CA PHE A 186 -1.22 -4.04 -7.70
C PHE A 186 -1.74 -4.34 -9.12
N ASP A 187 -2.37 -3.34 -9.75
CA ASP A 187 -2.83 -3.41 -11.14
C ASP A 187 -1.87 -2.62 -12.06
N ALA A 188 -1.05 -3.34 -12.82
CA ALA A 188 -0.14 -2.79 -13.82
C ALA A 188 -0.85 -2.40 -15.14
N GLY A 189 -2.15 -2.71 -15.25
CA GLY A 189 -2.98 -2.29 -16.37
C GLY A 189 -2.90 -3.22 -17.59
N GLY A 190 -2.74 -2.63 -18.77
CA GLY A 190 -2.75 -3.35 -20.05
C GLY A 190 -1.33 -3.57 -20.56
N ILE A 191 -1.06 -4.77 -21.10
CA ILE A 191 0.23 -5.17 -21.68
C ILE A 191 0.74 -4.20 -22.75
N GLY A 192 -0.14 -3.45 -23.43
CA GLY A 192 0.28 -2.41 -24.38
C GLY A 192 1.03 -1.22 -23.76
N SER A 193 1.08 -1.11 -22.44
CA SER A 193 1.90 -0.13 -21.71
C SER A 193 3.25 -0.68 -21.25
N TYR A 194 3.53 -1.96 -21.51
CA TYR A 194 4.85 -2.55 -21.31
C TYR A 194 5.76 -2.15 -22.48
N ASN A 195 6.94 -1.62 -22.17
CA ASN A 195 7.87 -1.09 -23.16
C ASN A 195 9.04 -2.04 -23.50
N GLY A 196 9.09 -3.22 -22.86
CA GLY A 196 10.11 -4.23 -23.12
C GLY A 196 9.69 -5.23 -24.18
N ASP A 197 10.60 -6.16 -24.48
CA ASP A 197 10.33 -7.28 -25.36
C ASP A 197 9.47 -8.33 -24.64
N LEU A 198 8.54 -8.94 -25.39
CA LEU A 198 7.68 -10.02 -24.90
C LEU A 198 8.35 -11.38 -25.11
N GLU A 199 8.07 -12.33 -24.22
CA GLU A 199 8.40 -13.77 -24.34
C GLU A 199 7.33 -14.58 -25.07
#